data_AF-U3FZT4-F1
#
_entry.id   AF-U3FZT4-F1
#
_cell.length_a   1.000
_cell.length_b   1.000
_cell.length_c   1.000
_cell.angle_alpha   90.00
_cell.angle_beta   90.00
_cell.angle_gamma   90.00
#
_symmetry.space_group_name_H-M   'P 1'
#
loop_
_entity.id
_entity.type
_entity.pdbx_description
1 polymer ?
#
loop_
_entity_poly.entity_id
_entity_poly.type
_entity_poly.pdbx_seq_one_letter_code
_entity_poly.pdbx_strand_id
1 'polypeptide(L)'
;MNESTDLGNACNLEPVIRLRKGHMPNSAGQEYVHSDKSSEQEPLLVEPSASSEKDSGKDGGDNSTQEDEGFMGMLPLLQAHHAMERMEEFVCKVWEGRWRVIPFDVLPDWLKDNDYLLHGHRPPMPSFRACFKSIFRIHTETGNIWTHLLGCVFFLCLGIFYMFRPNMSFVAPVQEKVVVGLFFLGAILCLSFSWLFHTVYCHSEGVSRLFSKLDYSGIALLIMGSFVPWLYYSFYCNPQPCFIYLIVICVLGIASIIVSQWDMFATPEYRGVRAGLFLALGLSGVIPTLHFVISEGLLKAATMGQIGWLALMACLYITGAGLYAARIPERFFPGKCDIWFHSHQLFHIFVVAGAFVHFHGVSNLQEFRFTVGGGCSENEME
;
A
#
# COMPACT_ATOMS: atom_id res chain seq x y z
N MET A 1 -44.60 -29.13 30.53
CA MET A 1 -46.03 -28.87 30.84
C MET A 1 -46.26 -27.41 30.51
N ASN A 2 -46.55 -27.06 29.25
CA ASN A 2 -47.84 -27.11 28.52
C ASN A 2 -48.76 -25.90 28.79
N GLU A 3 -49.14 -25.29 27.66
CA GLU A 3 -50.32 -24.46 27.35
C GLU A 3 -50.30 -22.97 27.77
N SER A 4 -50.44 -21.94 26.92
CA SER A 4 -51.10 -21.63 25.61
C SER A 4 -52.46 -20.92 25.73
N THR A 5 -52.55 -19.70 25.18
CA THR A 5 -53.63 -19.07 24.35
C THR A 5 -53.36 -17.55 24.33
N ASP A 6 -53.16 -16.77 23.25
CA ASP A 6 -53.71 -16.63 21.87
C ASP A 6 -54.73 -15.47 21.74
N LEU A 7 -54.72 -14.78 20.58
CA LEU A 7 -55.39 -13.52 20.12
C LEU A 7 -54.37 -12.36 19.91
N GLY A 8 -54.12 -11.80 18.72
CA GLY A 8 -54.76 -11.88 17.41
C GLY A 8 -54.99 -10.46 16.85
N ASN A 9 -54.20 -10.00 15.87
CA ASN A 9 -54.71 -9.38 14.64
C ASN A 9 -53.61 -9.04 13.63
N ALA A 10 -53.89 -9.39 12.38
CA ALA A 10 -53.03 -9.36 11.21
C ALA A 10 -53.32 -8.15 10.30
N CYS A 11 -52.35 -7.80 9.45
CA CYS A 11 -52.63 -7.19 8.16
C CYS A 11 -51.51 -7.57 7.17
N ASN A 12 -51.79 -8.60 6.34
CA ASN A 12 -51.02 -8.99 5.15
C ASN A 12 -51.66 -8.35 3.92
N LEU A 13 -50.85 -7.92 2.94
CA LEU A 13 -51.28 -7.91 1.54
C LEU A 13 -50.07 -7.97 0.59
N GLU A 14 -49.86 -9.15 0.02
CA GLU A 14 -49.15 -9.40 -1.24
C GLU A 14 -50.18 -10.03 -2.21
N PRO A 15 -50.04 -9.84 -3.53
CA PRO A 15 -50.62 -10.78 -4.48
C PRO A 15 -49.54 -11.44 -5.35
N VAL A 16 -49.59 -12.77 -5.37
CA VAL A 16 -48.93 -13.67 -6.32
C VAL A 16 -49.90 -14.00 -7.47
N ILE A 17 -49.39 -14.17 -8.70
CA ILE A 17 -49.80 -15.14 -9.77
C ILE A 17 -48.74 -15.06 -10.89
N ARG A 18 -47.78 -16.00 -10.99
CA ARG A 18 -47.74 -17.32 -11.67
C ARG A 18 -47.35 -17.32 -13.17
N LEU A 19 -46.13 -17.86 -13.41
CA LEU A 19 -45.71 -18.93 -14.33
C LEU A 19 -45.80 -18.81 -15.87
N ARG A 20 -44.65 -19.00 -16.55
CA ARG A 20 -44.45 -20.09 -17.55
C ARG A 20 -42.97 -20.46 -17.80
N LYS A 21 -42.72 -21.77 -17.93
CA LYS A 21 -41.46 -22.51 -18.23
C LYS A 21 -41.11 -22.54 -19.73
N GLY A 22 -39.81 -22.71 -20.06
CA GLY A 22 -39.29 -23.33 -21.29
C GLY A 22 -37.78 -23.06 -21.47
N HIS A 23 -36.87 -23.95 -21.06
CA HIS A 23 -36.12 -24.97 -21.87
C HIS A 23 -35.17 -24.41 -22.96
N MET A 24 -33.87 -24.70 -22.79
CA MET A 24 -32.70 -24.47 -23.68
C MET A 24 -32.67 -25.47 -24.87
N PRO A 25 -31.92 -25.23 -25.98
CA PRO A 25 -30.50 -25.64 -26.06
C PRO A 25 -29.55 -24.80 -26.97
N ASN A 26 -28.25 -25.06 -26.81
CA ASN A 26 -27.07 -24.59 -27.58
C ASN A 26 -27.15 -24.82 -29.10
N SER A 27 -26.46 -23.97 -29.89
CA SER A 27 -25.39 -24.35 -30.84
C SER A 27 -24.83 -23.19 -31.67
N ALA A 28 -23.63 -23.42 -32.20
CA ALA A 28 -22.70 -22.53 -32.88
C ALA A 28 -23.11 -22.03 -34.28
N GLY A 29 -22.44 -20.96 -34.72
CA GLY A 29 -21.81 -20.91 -36.05
C GLY A 29 -22.51 -20.13 -37.17
N GLN A 30 -21.69 -19.33 -37.86
CA GLN A 30 -21.76 -18.80 -39.24
C GLN A 30 -22.34 -17.41 -39.53
N GLU A 31 -21.46 -16.63 -40.16
CA GLU A 31 -21.65 -15.42 -40.96
C GLU A 31 -22.70 -15.58 -42.06
N TYR A 32 -23.41 -14.50 -42.42
CA TYR A 32 -23.59 -14.04 -43.81
C TYR A 32 -24.22 -12.64 -43.83
N VAL A 33 -23.78 -11.84 -44.80
CA VAL A 33 -24.16 -10.46 -45.14
C VAL A 33 -25.41 -10.43 -46.03
N HIS A 34 -26.37 -9.52 -45.80
CA HIS A 34 -27.00 -8.69 -46.86
C HIS A 34 -27.92 -7.56 -46.34
N SER A 35 -27.99 -6.49 -47.14
CA SER A 35 -28.81 -5.28 -47.08
C SER A 35 -30.33 -5.48 -47.08
N ASP A 36 -31.13 -4.57 -46.48
CA ASP A 36 -31.84 -3.46 -47.17
C ASP A 36 -32.81 -2.67 -46.26
N LYS A 37 -33.28 -1.54 -46.84
CA LYS A 37 -33.93 -0.30 -46.35
C LYS A 37 -35.29 -0.31 -45.62
N SER A 38 -35.63 0.91 -45.15
CA SER A 38 -36.96 1.56 -44.85
C SER A 38 -37.45 1.44 -43.39
N SER A 39 -38.06 2.44 -42.72
CA SER A 39 -38.60 3.78 -43.03
C SER A 39 -39.02 4.50 -41.73
N GLU A 40 -39.14 5.86 -41.77
CA GLU A 40 -40.01 6.74 -40.94
C GLU A 40 -39.62 6.97 -39.45
N GLN A 41 -39.77 8.12 -38.79
CA GLN A 41 -40.58 9.34 -38.96
C GLN A 41 -40.07 10.44 -37.98
N GLU A 42 -40.05 11.71 -38.38
CA GLU A 42 -39.92 12.89 -37.49
C GLU A 42 -41.29 13.36 -36.97
N PRO A 43 -41.32 14.22 -35.93
CA PRO A 43 -42.17 15.41 -36.03
C PRO A 43 -41.56 16.75 -35.54
N LEU A 44 -41.66 17.73 -36.43
CA LEU A 44 -41.90 19.19 -36.31
C LEU A 44 -42.28 19.82 -34.95
N LEU A 45 -41.65 20.98 -34.64
CA LEU A 45 -42.24 22.14 -33.93
C LEU A 45 -41.54 23.45 -34.43
N VAL A 46 -42.17 24.24 -35.31
CA VAL A 46 -42.88 25.52 -35.08
C VAL A 46 -42.00 26.74 -34.72
N GLU A 47 -41.85 27.67 -35.68
CA GLU A 47 -41.38 29.06 -35.51
C GLU A 47 -42.49 30.00 -35.03
N PRO A 48 -42.15 31.16 -34.44
CA PRO A 48 -42.99 32.35 -34.47
C PRO A 48 -42.43 33.46 -35.37
N SER A 49 -43.37 34.09 -36.07
CA SER A 49 -43.23 35.24 -36.96
C SER A 49 -43.14 36.58 -36.22
N ALA A 50 -42.43 37.55 -36.81
CA ALA A 50 -42.72 38.97 -36.64
C ALA A 50 -42.19 39.79 -37.84
N SER A 51 -43.10 40.54 -38.45
CA SER A 51 -42.95 41.41 -39.61
C SER A 51 -42.56 42.85 -39.23
N SER A 52 -41.74 43.52 -40.04
CA SER A 52 -41.87 44.97 -40.31
C SER A 52 -41.17 45.36 -41.62
N GLU A 53 -41.94 45.91 -42.55
CA GLU A 53 -41.49 46.53 -43.81
C GLU A 53 -41.04 48.00 -43.64
N LYS A 54 -40.27 48.47 -44.65
CA LYS A 54 -40.00 49.84 -45.16
C LYS A 54 -38.50 50.17 -45.18
N ASP A 55 -37.90 50.82 -46.18
CA ASP A 55 -38.26 51.26 -47.54
C ASP A 55 -36.96 51.75 -48.22
N SER A 56 -36.90 51.61 -49.56
CA SER A 56 -36.14 52.37 -50.60
C SER A 56 -34.69 52.89 -50.41
N GLY A 57 -33.83 52.64 -51.43
CA GLY A 57 -33.09 53.75 -52.09
C GLY A 57 -31.58 53.63 -52.41
N LYS A 58 -31.26 53.00 -53.56
CA LYS A 58 -30.28 53.35 -54.64
C LYS A 58 -28.77 53.65 -54.42
N ASP A 59 -28.02 53.01 -55.35
CA ASP A 59 -26.83 53.41 -56.14
C ASP A 59 -25.39 53.35 -55.58
N GLY A 60 -24.57 52.51 -56.23
CA GLY A 60 -23.33 52.98 -56.87
C GLY A 60 -21.98 52.42 -56.40
N GLY A 61 -21.33 51.60 -57.25
CA GLY A 61 -19.92 51.81 -57.61
C GLY A 61 -18.80 51.02 -56.88
N ASP A 62 -18.29 50.01 -57.60
CA ASP A 62 -16.95 49.41 -57.67
C ASP A 62 -15.76 49.82 -56.76
N ASN A 63 -15.06 48.76 -56.32
CA ASN A 63 -13.61 48.56 -56.12
C ASN A 63 -12.80 49.49 -55.20
N SER A 64 -12.40 48.97 -54.03
CA SER A 64 -11.11 48.25 -53.83
C SER A 64 -10.49 48.49 -52.44
N THR A 65 -10.08 47.37 -51.82
CA THR A 65 -9.05 47.23 -50.77
C THR A 65 -9.30 47.92 -49.41
N GLN A 66 -9.61 47.15 -48.36
CA GLN A 66 -8.65 46.50 -47.44
C GLN A 66 -9.34 46.15 -46.08
N GLU A 67 -8.95 45.03 -45.49
CA GLU A 67 -9.00 44.66 -44.05
C GLU A 67 -10.12 43.73 -43.51
N ASP A 68 -9.63 42.71 -42.80
CA ASP A 68 -10.25 41.82 -41.80
C ASP A 68 -11.14 40.63 -42.20
N GLU A 69 -10.55 39.71 -42.97
CA GLU A 69 -10.85 38.27 -42.88
C GLU A 69 -9.98 37.65 -41.75
N GLY A 70 -10.57 37.27 -40.61
CA GLY A 70 -9.86 36.41 -39.64
C GLY A 70 -10.23 36.44 -38.16
N PHE A 71 -11.27 37.15 -37.70
CA PHE A 71 -11.52 37.32 -36.26
C PHE A 71 -12.93 36.95 -35.76
N MET A 72 -13.59 35.94 -36.34
CA MET A 72 -14.95 35.58 -35.89
C MET A 72 -15.20 34.09 -35.61
N GLY A 73 -14.14 33.30 -35.47
CA GLY A 73 -14.23 31.87 -35.07
C GLY A 73 -13.56 31.53 -33.73
N MET A 74 -12.71 32.41 -33.20
CA MET A 74 -11.85 32.10 -32.06
C MET A 74 -12.46 32.51 -30.71
N LEU A 75 -13.38 33.48 -30.71
CA LEU A 75 -13.97 34.03 -29.49
C LEU A 75 -14.87 33.02 -28.74
N PRO A 76 -15.75 32.24 -29.40
CA PRO A 76 -16.59 31.25 -28.72
C PRO A 76 -15.77 30.07 -28.16
N LEU A 77 -14.71 29.66 -28.88
CA LEU A 77 -13.81 28.59 -28.47
C LEU A 77 -12.93 29.00 -27.28
N LEU A 78 -12.40 30.23 -27.29
CA LEU A 78 -11.63 30.78 -26.18
C LEU A 78 -12.50 30.98 -24.93
N GLN A 79 -13.75 31.38 -25.12
CA GLN A 79 -14.72 31.56 -24.04
C GLN A 79 -15.19 30.21 -23.46
N ALA A 80 -15.34 29.18 -24.30
CA ALA A 80 -15.58 27.80 -23.85
C ALA A 80 -14.36 27.22 -23.11
N HIS A 81 -13.15 27.47 -23.60
CA HIS A 81 -11.91 27.05 -22.93
C HIS A 81 -11.75 27.71 -21.55
N HIS A 82 -11.98 29.03 -21.46
CA HIS A 82 -11.96 29.73 -20.17
C HIS A 82 -13.10 29.31 -19.23
N ALA A 83 -14.27 28.94 -19.76
CA ALA A 83 -15.35 28.38 -18.96
C ALA A 83 -14.99 26.98 -18.43
N MET A 84 -14.32 26.16 -19.24
CA MET A 84 -13.79 24.85 -18.83
C MET A 84 -12.69 24.99 -17.77
N GLU A 85 -11.72 25.89 -17.94
CA GLU A 85 -10.69 26.17 -16.94
C GLU A 85 -11.29 26.64 -15.60
N ARG A 86 -12.30 27.51 -15.64
CA ARG A 86 -13.00 27.94 -14.41
C ARG A 86 -13.82 26.83 -13.78
N MET A 87 -14.41 25.94 -14.58
CA MET A 87 -15.11 24.75 -14.09
C MET A 87 -14.12 23.79 -13.43
N GLU A 88 -12.96 23.56 -14.04
CA GLU A 88 -11.88 22.74 -13.48
C GLU A 88 -11.33 23.35 -12.19
N GLU A 89 -11.09 24.66 -12.15
CA GLU A 89 -10.68 25.36 -10.94
C GLU A 89 -11.75 25.31 -9.84
N PHE A 90 -13.03 25.44 -10.19
CA PHE A 90 -14.14 25.37 -9.24
C PHE A 90 -14.33 23.96 -8.71
N VAL A 91 -14.27 22.94 -9.57
CA VAL A 91 -14.27 21.52 -9.18
C VAL A 91 -13.08 21.23 -8.28
N CYS A 92 -11.88 21.70 -8.62
CA CYS A 92 -10.70 21.58 -7.78
C CYS A 92 -10.90 22.29 -6.42
N LYS A 93 -11.42 23.52 -6.38
CA LYS A 93 -11.67 24.28 -5.14
C LYS A 93 -12.77 23.67 -4.26
N VAL A 94 -13.82 23.11 -4.86
CA VAL A 94 -14.88 22.38 -4.13
C VAL A 94 -14.34 21.05 -3.59
N TRP A 95 -13.46 20.40 -4.34
CA TRP A 95 -12.80 19.15 -3.95
C TRP A 95 -11.72 19.34 -2.87
N GLU A 96 -11.00 20.47 -2.88
CA GLU A 96 -9.99 20.85 -1.88
C GLU A 96 -10.57 20.99 -0.46
N GLY A 97 -11.90 21.11 -0.34
CA GLY A 97 -12.59 21.28 0.94
C GLY A 97 -13.44 20.11 1.43
N ARG A 98 -13.99 19.23 0.57
CA ARG A 98 -15.07 18.31 0.98
C ARG A 98 -15.10 16.97 0.25
N TRP A 99 -14.03 16.17 0.31
CA TRP A 99 -14.14 14.76 -0.08
C TRP A 99 -14.86 13.95 1.01
N ARG A 100 -15.78 13.07 0.62
CA ARG A 100 -16.44 12.09 1.51
C ARG A 100 -15.85 10.71 1.26
N VAL A 101 -15.88 9.87 2.30
CA VAL A 101 -15.53 8.46 2.14
C VAL A 101 -16.55 7.78 1.22
N ILE A 102 -16.07 6.84 0.41
CA ILE A 102 -16.87 6.09 -0.58
C ILE A 102 -16.88 4.60 -0.25
N PRO A 103 -17.92 3.86 -0.67
CA PRO A 103 -17.97 2.41 -0.53
C PRO A 103 -17.03 1.71 -1.53
N PHE A 104 -16.72 0.43 -1.29
CA PHE A 104 -15.73 -0.34 -2.06
C PHE A 104 -16.15 -0.57 -3.52
N ASP A 105 -17.43 -0.75 -3.79
CA ASP A 105 -17.99 -1.08 -5.11
C ASP A 105 -17.73 0.00 -6.16
N VAL A 106 -17.66 1.27 -5.75
CA VAL A 106 -17.42 2.41 -6.64
C VAL A 106 -15.94 2.79 -6.77
N LEU A 107 -15.02 2.04 -6.14
CA LEU A 107 -13.58 2.29 -6.28
C LEU A 107 -13.11 1.98 -7.71
N PRO A 108 -12.11 2.72 -8.22
CA PRO A 108 -11.38 2.29 -9.40
C PRO A 108 -10.54 1.04 -9.07
N ASP A 109 -10.26 0.20 -10.07
CA ASP A 109 -9.69 -1.14 -9.84
C ASP A 109 -8.33 -1.13 -9.15
N TRP A 110 -7.49 -0.13 -9.44
CA TRP A 110 -6.18 0.03 -8.80
C TRP A 110 -6.25 0.39 -7.30
N LEU A 111 -7.43 0.75 -6.77
CA LEU A 111 -7.71 0.95 -5.34
C LEU A 111 -8.41 -0.25 -4.68
N LYS A 112 -8.83 -1.26 -5.44
CA LYS A 112 -9.55 -2.44 -4.94
C LYS A 112 -8.60 -3.52 -4.44
N ASP A 113 -7.88 -3.27 -3.34
CA ASP A 113 -6.95 -4.25 -2.77
C ASP A 113 -7.64 -5.33 -1.90
N ASN A 114 -8.62 -4.94 -1.09
CA ASN A 114 -9.30 -5.81 -0.12
C ASN A 114 -10.82 -5.59 -0.10
N ASP A 115 -11.55 -6.54 -0.64
CA ASP A 115 -13.01 -6.56 -0.76
C ASP A 115 -13.76 -6.84 0.56
N TYR A 116 -13.05 -7.15 1.65
CA TYR A 116 -13.65 -7.25 2.98
C TYR A 116 -13.81 -5.90 3.69
N LEU A 117 -13.12 -4.86 3.22
CA LEU A 117 -13.27 -3.49 3.71
C LEU A 117 -14.36 -2.81 2.87
N LEU A 118 -15.56 -2.66 3.42
CA LEU A 118 -16.74 -2.34 2.59
C LEU A 118 -16.98 -0.84 2.44
N HIS A 119 -16.60 -0.04 3.42
CA HIS A 119 -16.78 1.41 3.43
C HIS A 119 -15.56 2.13 4.00
N GLY A 120 -15.57 3.46 3.94
CA GLY A 120 -14.54 4.28 4.58
C GLY A 120 -13.34 4.59 3.70
N HIS A 121 -13.41 4.26 2.40
CA HIS A 121 -12.32 4.46 1.45
C HIS A 121 -12.21 5.93 1.01
N ARG A 122 -10.98 6.34 0.69
CA ARG A 122 -10.74 7.64 0.07
C ARG A 122 -11.07 7.56 -1.44
N PRO A 123 -11.76 8.56 -2.02
CA PRO A 123 -11.87 8.66 -3.47
C PRO A 123 -10.51 8.92 -4.11
N PRO A 124 -10.36 8.71 -5.43
CA PRO A 124 -9.17 9.16 -6.14
C PRO A 124 -9.05 10.70 -6.03
N MET A 125 -7.92 11.18 -5.56
CA MET A 125 -7.64 12.60 -5.31
C MET A 125 -6.28 12.96 -5.91
N PRO A 126 -6.22 13.47 -7.16
CA PRO A 126 -4.97 13.80 -7.85
C PRO A 126 -4.34 15.10 -7.32
N SER A 127 -4.19 15.20 -6.00
CA SER A 127 -3.58 16.33 -5.29
C SER A 127 -2.83 15.80 -4.07
N PHE A 128 -1.50 15.88 -4.09
CA PHE A 128 -0.67 15.53 -2.93
C PHE A 128 -1.10 16.31 -1.68
N ARG A 129 -1.46 17.59 -1.81
CA ARG A 129 -1.94 18.41 -0.69
C ARG A 129 -3.18 17.78 -0.03
N ALA A 130 -4.13 17.28 -0.82
CA ALA A 130 -5.31 16.60 -0.31
C ALA A 130 -4.94 15.25 0.36
N CYS A 131 -4.03 14.48 -0.24
CA CYS A 131 -3.52 13.22 0.32
C CYS A 131 -2.85 13.44 1.68
N PHE A 132 -1.92 14.39 1.81
CA PHE A 132 -1.25 14.69 3.08
C PHE A 132 -2.21 15.27 4.12
N LYS A 133 -3.18 16.11 3.71
CA LYS A 133 -4.24 16.59 4.62
C LYS A 133 -5.14 15.46 5.11
N SER A 134 -5.27 14.36 4.36
CA SER A 134 -6.05 13.19 4.77
C SER A 134 -5.45 12.43 5.95
N ILE A 135 -4.16 12.61 6.27
CA ILE A 135 -3.54 12.01 7.48
C ILE A 135 -4.34 12.33 8.75
N PHE A 136 -4.95 13.51 8.81
CA PHE A 136 -5.77 13.98 9.94
C PHE A 136 -7.27 13.71 9.77
N ARG A 137 -7.66 12.84 8.84
CA ARG A 137 -9.03 12.38 8.60
C ARG A 137 -9.16 10.90 8.97
N ILE A 138 -10.39 10.46 9.21
CA ILE A 138 -10.71 9.05 9.45
C ILE A 138 -11.13 8.39 8.15
N HIS A 139 -10.43 7.34 7.76
CA HIS A 139 -10.64 6.49 6.58
C HIS A 139 -9.88 5.16 6.76
N THR A 140 -10.05 4.22 5.84
CA THR A 140 -9.44 2.88 5.88
C THR A 140 -7.91 2.90 6.07
N GLU A 141 -7.25 3.88 5.48
CA GLU A 141 -5.78 4.04 5.54
C GLU A 141 -5.26 4.81 6.77
N THR A 142 -6.12 5.36 7.64
CA THR A 142 -5.68 6.20 8.79
C THR A 142 -4.75 5.40 9.71
N GLY A 143 -5.16 4.18 10.07
CA GLY A 143 -4.37 3.29 10.90
C GLY A 143 -3.01 2.93 10.30
N ASN A 144 -3.01 2.59 9.01
CA ASN A 144 -1.81 2.17 8.27
C ASN A 144 -0.76 3.30 8.21
N ILE A 145 -1.20 4.55 8.00
CA ILE A 145 -0.32 5.72 7.98
C ILE A 145 0.27 5.95 9.37
N TRP A 146 -0.57 6.06 10.40
CA TRP A 146 -0.11 6.48 11.73
C TRP A 146 0.81 5.47 12.41
N THR A 147 0.59 4.17 12.23
CA THR A 147 1.45 3.13 12.82
C THR A 147 2.89 3.23 12.32
N HIS A 148 3.09 3.35 11.00
CA HIS A 148 4.42 3.46 10.41
C HIS A 148 5.01 4.88 10.47
N LEU A 149 4.19 5.94 10.48
CA LEU A 149 4.68 7.30 10.72
C LEU A 149 5.26 7.45 12.13
N LEU A 150 4.51 7.00 13.16
CA LEU A 150 5.00 7.03 14.54
C LEU A 150 6.19 6.09 14.72
N GLY A 151 6.15 4.89 14.13
CA GLY A 151 7.29 3.99 14.10
C GLY A 151 8.54 4.62 13.47
N CYS A 152 8.38 5.33 12.35
CA CYS A 152 9.49 6.01 11.66
C CYS A 152 10.15 7.06 12.56
N VAL A 153 9.35 7.91 13.21
CA VAL A 153 9.87 8.92 14.15
C VAL A 153 10.56 8.25 15.34
N PHE A 154 9.95 7.19 15.88
CA PHE A 154 10.52 6.41 16.98
C PHE A 154 11.90 5.82 16.63
N PHE A 155 12.03 5.12 15.50
CA PHE A 155 13.31 4.55 15.07
C PHE A 155 14.35 5.61 14.67
N LEU A 156 13.91 6.75 14.13
CA LEU A 156 14.79 7.88 13.86
C LEU A 156 15.38 8.45 15.15
N CYS A 157 14.54 8.74 16.15
CA CYS A 157 14.99 9.22 17.45
C CYS A 157 15.89 8.17 18.12
N LEU A 158 15.46 6.92 18.18
CA LEU A 158 16.23 5.82 18.78
C LEU A 158 17.59 5.63 18.10
N GLY A 159 17.66 5.70 16.77
CA GLY A 159 18.89 5.63 16.01
C GLY A 159 19.83 6.80 16.30
N ILE A 160 19.31 8.03 16.36
CA ILE A 160 20.09 9.22 16.74
C ILE A 160 20.66 9.05 18.15
N PHE A 161 19.83 8.66 19.13
CA PHE A 161 20.26 8.39 20.49
C PHE A 161 21.34 7.29 20.55
N TYR A 162 21.21 6.24 19.75
CA TYR A 162 22.21 5.17 19.65
C TYR A 162 23.56 5.70 19.13
N MET A 163 23.55 6.55 18.10
CA MET A 163 24.77 7.15 17.54
C MET A 163 25.49 8.06 18.54
N PHE A 164 24.75 8.71 19.43
CA PHE A 164 25.29 9.56 20.49
C PHE A 164 25.69 8.81 21.77
N ARG A 165 25.52 7.48 21.86
CA ARG A 165 26.02 6.72 23.03
C ARG A 165 27.54 6.87 23.16
N PRO A 166 28.09 6.98 24.39
CA PRO A 166 29.52 7.13 24.63
C PRO A 166 30.33 5.99 24.00
N ASN A 167 31.43 6.34 23.32
CA ASN A 167 32.28 5.33 22.66
C ASN A 167 32.91 4.34 23.65
N MET A 168 33.07 4.70 24.92
CA MET A 168 33.57 3.81 25.97
C MET A 168 32.68 2.60 26.26
N SER A 169 31.43 2.60 25.79
CA SER A 169 30.46 1.50 25.96
C SER A 169 30.52 0.45 24.85
N PHE A 170 31.48 0.55 23.94
CA PHE A 170 31.64 -0.32 22.78
C PHE A 170 33.09 -0.85 22.71
N VAL A 171 33.27 -2.03 22.14
CA VAL A 171 34.61 -2.61 21.92
C VAL A 171 35.25 -1.95 20.69
N ALA A 172 34.49 -1.79 19.61
CA ALA A 172 34.88 -1.18 18.36
C ALA A 172 33.83 -0.12 17.93
N PRO A 173 33.85 1.09 18.53
CA PRO A 173 32.73 2.03 18.46
C PRO A 173 32.30 2.42 17.05
N VAL A 174 33.26 2.64 16.14
CA VAL A 174 32.96 3.03 14.76
C VAL A 174 32.27 1.87 14.02
N GLN A 175 32.84 0.68 14.08
CA GLN A 175 32.32 -0.49 13.37
C GLN A 175 30.96 -0.93 13.92
N GLU A 176 30.81 -0.99 15.25
CA GLU A 176 29.56 -1.34 15.93
C GLU A 176 28.43 -0.33 15.62
N LYS A 177 28.76 0.97 15.57
CA LYS A 177 27.79 2.01 15.16
C LYS A 177 27.42 1.90 13.69
N VAL A 178 28.36 1.54 12.80
CA VAL A 178 28.05 1.33 11.37
C VAL A 178 27.10 0.16 11.18
N VAL A 179 27.36 -1.01 11.78
CA VAL A 179 26.51 -2.19 11.57
C VAL A 179 25.10 -2.00 12.13
N VAL A 180 24.95 -1.38 13.30
CA VAL A 180 23.64 -1.05 13.85
C VAL A 180 22.99 0.11 13.09
N GLY A 181 23.78 1.05 12.57
CA GLY A 181 23.32 2.13 11.70
C GLY A 181 22.70 1.64 10.40
N LEU A 182 23.21 0.55 9.81
CA LEU A 182 22.61 -0.08 8.63
C LEU A 182 21.25 -0.70 8.93
N PHE A 183 21.05 -1.28 10.11
CA PHE A 183 19.72 -1.69 10.58
C PHE A 183 18.77 -0.50 10.70
N PHE A 184 19.19 0.58 11.37
CA PHE A 184 18.36 1.79 11.50
C PHE A 184 18.03 2.41 10.15
N LEU A 185 18.98 2.45 9.21
CA LEU A 185 18.75 2.91 7.84
C LEU A 185 17.66 2.08 7.16
N GLY A 186 17.76 0.75 7.22
CA GLY A 186 16.75 -0.17 6.67
C GLY A 186 15.36 0.04 7.31
N ALA A 187 15.30 0.16 8.63
CA ALA A 187 14.06 0.39 9.36
C ALA A 187 13.41 1.74 9.02
N ILE A 188 14.19 2.83 9.03
CA ILE A 188 13.69 4.17 8.72
C ILE A 188 13.20 4.24 7.27
N LEU A 189 13.96 3.68 6.30
CA LEU A 189 13.55 3.66 4.90
C LEU A 189 12.27 2.83 4.71
N CYS A 190 12.18 1.64 5.30
CA CYS A 190 11.00 0.79 5.23
C CYS A 190 9.74 1.50 5.73
N LEU A 191 9.80 2.03 6.96
CA LEU A 191 8.67 2.71 7.58
C LEU A 191 8.32 4.00 6.82
N SER A 192 9.33 4.74 6.33
CA SER A 192 9.15 5.95 5.53
C SER A 192 8.42 5.68 4.23
N PHE A 193 8.89 4.71 3.44
CA PHE A 193 8.25 4.34 2.17
C PHE A 193 6.81 3.87 2.40
N SER A 194 6.57 3.14 3.48
CA SER A 194 5.25 2.63 3.81
C SER A 194 4.26 3.74 4.18
N TRP A 195 4.56 4.60 5.15
CA TRP A 195 3.60 5.65 5.53
C TRP A 195 3.39 6.66 4.40
N LEU A 196 4.42 6.93 3.58
CA LEU A 196 4.29 7.75 2.37
C LEU A 196 3.37 7.10 1.35
N PHE A 197 3.57 5.80 1.04
CA PHE A 197 2.71 5.03 0.14
C PHE A 197 1.26 5.10 0.60
N HIS A 198 0.96 4.73 1.84
CA HIS A 198 -0.40 4.77 2.36
C HIS A 198 -0.98 6.19 2.38
N THR A 199 -0.16 7.23 2.52
CA THR A 199 -0.64 8.61 2.41
C THR A 199 -1.07 8.95 0.98
N VAL A 200 -0.21 8.66 -0.01
CA VAL A 200 -0.45 9.02 -1.42
C VAL A 200 -1.18 7.92 -2.22
N TYR A 201 -1.59 6.85 -1.55
CA TYR A 201 -2.23 5.68 -2.17
C TYR A 201 -3.44 6.05 -3.01
N CYS A 202 -4.24 7.05 -2.61
CA CYS A 202 -5.42 7.48 -3.37
C CYS A 202 -5.14 8.55 -4.44
N HIS A 203 -3.89 8.86 -4.78
CA HIS A 203 -3.57 9.98 -5.67
C HIS A 203 -3.99 9.72 -7.12
N SER A 204 -3.27 8.80 -7.78
CA SER A 204 -3.50 8.35 -9.15
C SER A 204 -2.83 6.99 -9.32
N GLU A 205 -3.22 6.23 -10.35
CA GLU A 205 -2.67 4.88 -10.58
C GLU A 205 -1.13 4.89 -10.66
N GLY A 206 -0.54 5.82 -11.41
CA GLY A 206 0.91 5.92 -11.56
C GLY A 206 1.65 6.21 -10.26
N VAL A 207 1.12 7.11 -9.42
CA VAL A 207 1.71 7.41 -8.10
C VAL A 207 1.55 6.21 -7.17
N SER A 208 0.38 5.58 -7.15
CA SER A 208 0.12 4.39 -6.35
C SER A 208 1.07 3.24 -6.70
N ARG A 209 1.25 2.95 -8.01
CA ARG A 209 2.18 1.93 -8.50
C ARG A 209 3.64 2.23 -8.18
N LEU A 210 4.06 3.49 -8.26
CA LEU A 210 5.43 3.86 -7.92
C LEU A 210 5.70 3.65 -6.42
N PHE A 211 4.81 4.16 -5.57
CA PHE A 211 5.00 4.08 -4.13
C PHE A 211 4.76 2.66 -3.57
N SER A 212 3.94 1.83 -4.20
CA SER A 212 3.81 0.41 -3.83
C SER A 212 5.11 -0.35 -4.06
N LYS A 213 5.86 -0.04 -5.14
CA LYS A 213 7.18 -0.63 -5.40
C LYS A 213 8.19 -0.21 -4.33
N LEU A 214 8.16 1.05 -3.89
CA LEU A 214 9.00 1.54 -2.80
C LEU A 214 8.65 0.86 -1.47
N ASP A 215 7.37 0.72 -1.15
CA ASP A 215 6.90 0.06 0.08
C ASP A 215 7.39 -1.39 0.16
N TYR A 216 7.19 -2.18 -0.91
CA TYR A 216 7.70 -3.55 -0.98
C TYR A 216 9.24 -3.62 -0.91
N SER A 217 9.94 -2.70 -1.59
CA SER A 217 11.40 -2.62 -1.51
C SER A 217 11.87 -2.29 -0.09
N GLY A 218 11.12 -1.48 0.64
CA GLY A 218 11.35 -1.15 2.04
C GLY A 218 11.42 -2.39 2.94
N ILE A 219 10.50 -3.35 2.77
CA ILE A 219 10.48 -4.60 3.55
C ILE A 219 11.80 -5.36 3.36
N ALA A 220 12.29 -5.48 2.12
CA ALA A 220 13.56 -6.14 1.84
C ALA A 220 14.75 -5.40 2.48
N LEU A 221 14.78 -4.06 2.40
CA LEU A 221 15.82 -3.24 3.02
C LEU A 221 15.87 -3.39 4.55
N LEU A 222 14.72 -3.44 5.21
CA LEU A 222 14.65 -3.72 6.65
C LEU A 222 15.21 -5.11 6.98
N ILE A 223 14.80 -6.15 6.24
CA ILE A 223 15.28 -7.52 6.48
C ILE A 223 16.80 -7.59 6.26
N MET A 224 17.31 -7.08 5.14
CA MET A 224 18.75 -7.03 4.87
C MET A 224 19.50 -6.28 5.98
N GLY A 225 19.02 -5.08 6.35
CA GLY A 225 19.62 -4.27 7.41
C GLY A 225 19.64 -4.96 8.77
N SER A 226 18.60 -5.72 9.11
CA SER A 226 18.51 -6.48 10.36
C SER A 226 19.53 -7.62 10.47
N PHE A 227 19.91 -8.24 9.35
CA PHE A 227 20.91 -9.30 9.36
C PHE A 227 22.32 -8.78 9.66
N VAL A 228 22.63 -7.52 9.30
CA VAL A 228 23.98 -6.97 9.42
C VAL A 228 24.51 -6.97 10.87
N PRO A 229 23.86 -6.31 11.86
CA PRO A 229 24.36 -6.32 13.23
C PRO A 229 24.25 -7.71 13.86
N TRP A 230 23.20 -8.48 13.56
CA TRP A 230 23.02 -9.81 14.13
C TRP A 230 24.11 -10.79 13.69
N LEU A 231 24.44 -10.86 12.40
CA LEU A 231 25.52 -11.70 11.88
C LEU A 231 26.88 -11.23 12.37
N TYR A 232 27.10 -9.90 12.46
CA TYR A 232 28.34 -9.33 12.98
C TYR A 232 28.65 -9.84 14.40
N TYR A 233 27.67 -9.84 15.31
CA TYR A 233 27.90 -10.33 16.68
C TYR A 233 27.89 -11.86 16.77
N SER A 234 27.04 -12.54 16.00
CA SER A 234 26.94 -14.01 16.05
C SER A 234 28.21 -14.68 15.50
N PHE A 235 28.77 -14.16 14.42
CA PHE A 235 29.98 -14.69 13.78
C PHE A 235 31.20 -13.81 14.05
N TYR A 236 31.23 -13.12 15.19
CA TYR A 236 32.28 -12.14 15.52
C TYR A 236 33.70 -12.73 15.43
N CYS A 237 33.88 -13.96 15.91
CA CYS A 237 35.17 -14.66 15.87
C CYS A 237 35.36 -15.55 14.64
N ASN A 238 34.36 -15.66 13.76
CA ASN A 238 34.44 -16.48 12.55
C ASN A 238 34.03 -15.65 11.32
N PRO A 239 34.97 -14.86 10.74
CA PRO A 239 34.62 -13.87 9.72
C PRO A 239 34.17 -14.47 8.39
N GLN A 240 34.65 -15.66 8.01
CA GLN A 240 34.28 -16.31 6.74
C GLN A 240 32.77 -16.56 6.61
N PRO A 241 32.09 -17.29 7.52
CA PRO A 241 30.64 -17.46 7.46
C PRO A 241 29.88 -16.13 7.60
N CYS A 242 30.38 -15.18 8.39
CA CYS A 242 29.79 -13.83 8.46
C CYS A 242 29.67 -13.19 7.08
N PHE A 243 30.78 -13.13 6.32
CA PHE A 243 30.79 -12.55 4.97
C PHE A 243 29.92 -13.33 3.99
N ILE A 244 29.96 -14.67 4.02
CA ILE A 244 29.14 -15.50 3.13
C ILE A 244 27.66 -15.22 3.36
N TYR A 245 27.19 -15.22 4.62
CA TYR A 245 25.78 -14.98 4.92
C TYR A 245 25.34 -13.54 4.61
N LEU A 246 26.22 -12.56 4.79
CA LEU A 246 25.97 -11.17 4.36
C LEU A 246 25.81 -11.06 2.83
N ILE A 247 26.65 -11.75 2.06
CA ILE A 247 26.51 -11.78 0.59
C ILE A 247 25.19 -12.46 0.20
N VAL A 248 24.87 -13.60 0.79
CA VAL A 248 23.64 -14.34 0.49
C VAL A 248 22.40 -13.50 0.77
N ILE A 249 22.29 -12.86 1.94
CA ILE A 249 21.11 -12.04 2.26
C ILE A 249 21.00 -10.81 1.35
N CYS A 250 22.13 -10.22 0.94
CA CYS A 250 22.13 -9.12 -0.02
C CYS A 250 21.64 -9.58 -1.40
N VAL A 251 22.10 -10.74 -1.89
CA VAL A 251 21.64 -11.29 -3.18
C VAL A 251 20.15 -11.60 -3.14
N LEU A 252 19.68 -12.28 -2.08
CA LEU A 252 18.25 -12.61 -1.91
C LEU A 252 17.39 -11.35 -1.76
N GLY A 253 17.87 -10.35 -1.03
CA GLY A 253 17.17 -9.09 -0.83
C GLY A 253 17.09 -8.25 -2.12
N ILE A 254 18.20 -8.14 -2.88
CA ILE A 254 18.20 -7.49 -4.20
C ILE A 254 17.27 -8.20 -5.17
N ALA A 255 17.30 -9.54 -5.20
CA ALA A 255 16.36 -10.31 -6.02
C ALA A 255 14.90 -10.04 -5.62
N SER A 256 14.60 -9.94 -4.32
CA SER A 256 13.27 -9.60 -3.82
C SER A 256 12.84 -8.18 -4.20
N ILE A 257 13.77 -7.21 -4.18
CA ILE A 257 13.52 -5.84 -4.67
C ILE A 257 13.22 -5.86 -6.17
N ILE A 258 13.98 -6.61 -6.98
CA ILE A 258 13.74 -6.74 -8.43
C ILE A 258 12.36 -7.34 -8.71
N VAL A 259 12.00 -8.44 -8.02
CA VAL A 259 10.66 -9.05 -8.13
C VAL A 259 9.57 -8.04 -7.76
N SER A 260 9.81 -7.22 -6.73
CA SER A 260 8.86 -6.18 -6.30
C SER A 260 8.63 -5.06 -7.33
N GLN A 261 9.48 -4.94 -8.36
CA GLN A 261 9.29 -3.98 -9.45
C GLN A 261 8.28 -4.45 -10.51
N TRP A 262 7.94 -5.75 -10.50
CA TRP A 262 7.00 -6.33 -11.45
C TRP A 262 5.57 -5.91 -11.13
N ASP A 263 4.85 -5.36 -12.11
CA ASP A 263 3.52 -4.79 -11.87
C ASP A 263 2.48 -5.81 -11.39
N MET A 264 2.57 -7.07 -11.86
CA MET A 264 1.67 -8.15 -11.40
C MET A 264 1.86 -8.48 -9.92
N PHE A 265 3.06 -8.23 -9.37
CA PHE A 265 3.34 -8.50 -7.96
C PHE A 265 2.44 -7.66 -7.03
N ALA A 266 2.01 -6.48 -7.47
CA ALA A 266 1.16 -5.59 -6.70
C ALA A 266 -0.32 -6.00 -6.70
N THR A 267 -0.77 -6.88 -7.59
CA THR A 267 -2.20 -7.20 -7.70
C THR A 267 -2.69 -8.06 -6.53
N PRO A 268 -4.00 -8.01 -6.19
CA PRO A 268 -4.54 -8.72 -5.03
C PRO A 268 -4.34 -10.24 -5.06
N GLU A 269 -4.29 -10.85 -6.25
CA GLU A 269 -4.11 -12.29 -6.47
C GLU A 269 -2.74 -12.77 -5.99
N TYR A 270 -1.72 -11.90 -6.10
CA TYR A 270 -0.34 -12.20 -5.69
C TYR A 270 -0.08 -11.91 -4.21
N ARG A 271 -1.09 -11.54 -3.41
CA ARG A 271 -0.92 -11.24 -1.96
C ARG A 271 -0.22 -12.38 -1.21
N GLY A 272 -0.60 -13.63 -1.48
CA GLY A 272 0.05 -14.80 -0.88
C GLY A 272 1.50 -14.98 -1.34
N VAL A 273 1.81 -14.66 -2.61
CA VAL A 273 3.17 -14.69 -3.15
C VAL A 273 4.05 -13.62 -2.48
N ARG A 274 3.52 -12.41 -2.29
CA ARG A 274 4.22 -11.34 -1.56
C ARG A 274 4.56 -11.77 -0.13
N ALA A 275 3.58 -12.30 0.59
CA ALA A 275 3.75 -12.78 1.96
C ALA A 275 4.80 -13.90 2.01
N GLY A 276 4.72 -14.88 1.11
CA GLY A 276 5.68 -15.98 1.01
C GLY A 276 7.10 -15.51 0.70
N LEU A 277 7.27 -14.57 -0.23
CA LEU A 277 8.59 -14.03 -0.60
C LEU A 277 9.30 -13.39 0.60
N PHE A 278 8.64 -12.44 1.27
CA PHE A 278 9.27 -11.72 2.39
C PHE A 278 9.38 -12.58 3.65
N LEU A 279 8.44 -13.51 3.88
CA LEU A 279 8.56 -14.49 4.95
C LEU A 279 9.75 -15.42 4.71
N ALA A 280 9.94 -15.93 3.49
CA ALA A 280 11.08 -16.75 3.13
C ALA A 280 12.40 -15.98 3.24
N LEU A 281 12.44 -14.71 2.85
CA LEU A 281 13.62 -13.86 3.02
C LEU A 281 14.01 -13.73 4.51
N GLY A 282 13.05 -13.49 5.41
CA GLY A 282 13.29 -13.46 6.85
C GLY A 282 13.70 -14.82 7.43
N LEU A 283 12.98 -15.88 7.07
CA LEU A 283 13.25 -17.26 7.54
C LEU A 283 14.52 -17.87 6.95
N SER A 284 15.13 -17.26 5.92
CA SER A 284 16.46 -17.64 5.46
C SER A 284 17.51 -17.58 6.57
N GLY A 285 17.27 -16.78 7.63
CA GLY A 285 18.07 -16.70 8.85
C GLY A 285 18.14 -17.99 9.67
N VAL A 286 17.27 -18.98 9.41
CA VAL A 286 17.37 -20.31 10.03
C VAL A 286 18.70 -20.98 9.69
N ILE A 287 19.22 -20.82 8.47
CA ILE A 287 20.50 -21.42 8.05
C ILE A 287 21.69 -20.88 8.88
N PRO A 288 21.96 -19.56 8.95
CA PRO A 288 23.02 -19.03 9.81
C PRO A 288 22.78 -19.32 11.29
N THR A 289 21.52 -19.38 11.75
CA THR A 289 21.22 -19.77 13.13
C THR A 289 21.66 -21.22 13.42
N LEU A 290 21.32 -22.16 12.54
CA LEU A 290 21.72 -23.57 12.69
C LEU A 290 23.24 -23.71 12.64
N HIS A 291 23.92 -23.01 11.73
CA HIS A 291 25.38 -22.99 11.70
C HIS A 291 25.96 -22.49 13.03
N PHE A 292 25.48 -21.36 13.54
CA PHE A 292 25.93 -20.82 14.82
C PHE A 292 25.73 -21.82 15.98
N VAL A 293 24.54 -22.45 16.07
CA VAL A 293 24.26 -23.45 17.12
C VAL A 293 25.15 -24.70 17.01
N ILE A 294 25.48 -25.13 15.79
CA ILE A 294 26.37 -26.27 15.55
C ILE A 294 27.82 -25.92 15.92
N SER A 295 28.28 -24.70 15.60
CA SER A 295 29.66 -24.27 15.88
C SER A 295 29.91 -23.92 17.34
N GLU A 296 28.98 -23.23 17.99
CA GLU A 296 29.17 -22.67 19.35
C GLU A 296 28.48 -23.50 20.43
N GLY A 297 27.62 -24.44 20.03
CA GLY A 297 26.85 -25.30 20.93
C GLY A 297 25.55 -24.66 21.44
N LEU A 298 24.60 -25.52 21.82
CA LEU A 298 23.27 -25.11 22.28
C LEU A 298 23.33 -24.29 23.58
N LEU A 299 24.25 -24.62 24.49
CA LEU A 299 24.38 -23.94 25.78
C LEU A 299 24.81 -22.48 25.60
N LYS A 300 25.76 -22.19 24.70
CA LYS A 300 26.20 -20.82 24.41
C LYS A 300 25.10 -20.02 23.72
N ALA A 301 24.41 -20.61 22.74
CA ALA A 301 23.26 -19.98 22.09
C ALA A 301 22.10 -19.68 23.06
N ALA A 302 21.85 -20.55 24.04
CA ALA A 302 20.82 -20.33 25.07
C ALA A 302 21.24 -19.26 26.10
N THR A 303 22.49 -19.31 26.59
CA THR A 303 23.01 -18.37 27.59
C THR A 303 23.17 -16.95 27.06
N MET A 304 23.52 -16.79 25.77
CA MET A 304 23.48 -15.50 25.08
C MET A 304 22.05 -14.98 24.81
N GLY A 305 21.02 -15.76 25.15
CA GLY A 305 19.61 -15.40 24.95
C GLY A 305 19.14 -15.43 23.49
N GLN A 306 19.99 -15.87 22.55
CA GLN A 306 19.68 -15.83 21.12
C GLN A 306 18.50 -16.73 20.75
N ILE A 307 18.39 -17.92 21.34
CA ILE A 307 17.33 -18.89 20.99
C ILE A 307 15.94 -18.32 21.30
N GLY A 308 15.74 -17.80 22.52
CA GLY A 308 14.44 -17.27 22.94
C GLY A 308 14.04 -16.04 22.12
N TRP A 309 14.99 -15.15 21.87
CA TRP A 309 14.76 -13.95 21.05
C TRP A 309 14.48 -14.30 19.57
N LEU A 310 15.24 -15.20 18.96
CA LEU A 310 15.01 -15.65 17.58
C LEU A 310 13.67 -16.38 17.43
N ALA A 311 13.26 -17.17 18.44
CA ALA A 311 11.95 -17.80 18.46
C ALA A 311 10.83 -16.75 18.50
N LEU A 312 10.95 -15.72 19.34
CA LEU A 312 9.99 -14.61 19.38
C LEU A 312 9.94 -13.87 18.04
N MET A 313 11.09 -13.59 17.43
CA MET A 313 11.18 -12.99 16.10
C MET A 313 10.45 -13.84 15.05
N ALA A 314 10.69 -15.16 15.03
CA ALA A 314 10.01 -16.07 14.12
C ALA A 314 8.49 -16.08 14.34
N CYS A 315 8.03 -16.09 15.59
CA CYS A 315 6.60 -15.98 15.92
C CYS A 315 5.98 -14.68 15.40
N LEU A 316 6.65 -13.53 15.59
CA LEU A 316 6.17 -12.24 15.09
C LEU A 316 6.11 -12.21 13.56
N TYR A 317 7.15 -12.70 12.87
CA TYR A 317 7.20 -12.78 11.41
C TYR A 317 6.10 -13.66 10.83
N ILE A 318 5.97 -14.89 11.35
CA ILE A 318 4.97 -15.87 10.86
C ILE A 318 3.56 -15.37 11.14
N THR A 319 3.30 -14.84 12.33
CA THR A 319 1.96 -14.34 12.70
C THR A 319 1.60 -13.11 11.86
N GLY A 320 2.50 -12.14 11.74
CA GLY A 320 2.26 -10.94 10.93
C GLY A 320 1.99 -11.27 9.46
N ALA A 321 2.83 -12.11 8.85
CA ALA A 321 2.64 -12.56 7.46
C ALA A 321 1.35 -13.38 7.29
N GLY A 322 1.02 -14.23 8.27
CA GLY A 322 -0.21 -15.03 8.27
C GLY A 322 -1.48 -14.17 8.33
N LEU A 323 -1.51 -13.16 9.21
CA LEU A 323 -2.62 -12.21 9.31
C LEU A 323 -2.82 -11.46 8.00
N TYR A 324 -1.73 -10.92 7.43
CA TYR A 324 -1.75 -10.20 6.16
C TYR A 324 -2.24 -11.08 5.00
N ALA A 325 -1.69 -12.30 4.85
CA ALA A 325 -2.03 -13.19 3.76
C ALA A 325 -3.49 -13.69 3.84
N ALA A 326 -3.97 -14.01 5.05
CA ALA A 326 -5.30 -14.55 5.28
C ALA A 326 -6.39 -13.48 5.46
N ARG A 327 -6.02 -12.18 5.52
CA ARG A 327 -6.90 -11.03 5.75
C ARG A 327 -7.74 -11.14 7.02
N ILE A 328 -7.10 -11.54 8.12
CA ILE A 328 -7.74 -11.72 9.42
C ILE A 328 -7.54 -10.44 10.26
N PRO A 329 -8.60 -9.90 10.90
CA PRO A 329 -9.92 -10.49 11.15
C PRO A 329 -11.05 -10.06 10.21
N GLU A 330 -10.81 -9.14 9.28
CA GLU A 330 -11.85 -8.59 8.38
C GLU A 330 -12.52 -9.66 7.50
N ARG A 331 -11.83 -10.77 7.22
CA ARG A 331 -12.41 -11.96 6.58
C ARG A 331 -13.58 -12.55 7.36
N PHE A 332 -13.53 -12.52 8.69
CA PHE A 332 -14.60 -13.04 9.55
C PHE A 332 -15.69 -12.01 9.82
N PHE A 333 -15.34 -10.72 9.77
CA PHE A 333 -16.27 -9.62 10.03
C PHE A 333 -16.20 -8.53 8.94
N PRO A 334 -16.63 -8.83 7.70
CA PRO A 334 -16.62 -7.84 6.61
C PRO A 334 -17.42 -6.59 6.98
N GLY A 335 -16.88 -5.41 6.70
CA GLY A 335 -17.53 -4.12 7.05
C GLY A 335 -17.45 -3.71 8.52
N LYS A 336 -16.87 -4.53 9.41
CA LYS A 336 -16.72 -4.20 10.84
C LYS A 336 -15.33 -3.71 11.22
N CYS A 337 -14.34 -4.08 10.41
CA CYS A 337 -12.94 -3.69 10.59
C CYS A 337 -12.47 -2.68 9.54
N ASP A 338 -13.39 -1.90 8.95
CA ASP A 338 -13.09 -0.98 7.83
C ASP A 338 -12.03 0.08 8.20
N ILE A 339 -12.06 0.57 9.44
CA ILE A 339 -11.18 1.65 9.91
C ILE A 339 -10.11 1.14 10.88
N TRP A 340 -10.48 0.17 11.73
CA TRP A 340 -9.67 -0.28 12.84
C TRP A 340 -9.56 -1.80 12.86
N PHE A 341 -8.34 -2.27 13.17
CA PHE A 341 -7.96 -3.66 13.41
C PHE A 341 -8.12 -4.61 12.22
N HIS A 342 -8.15 -4.11 10.98
CA HIS A 342 -7.95 -4.98 9.81
C HIS A 342 -6.51 -5.50 9.71
N SER A 343 -6.33 -6.60 8.99
CA SER A 343 -5.10 -7.36 8.88
C SER A 343 -3.87 -6.52 8.52
N HIS A 344 -4.01 -5.58 7.58
CA HIS A 344 -2.91 -4.73 7.15
C HIS A 344 -2.44 -3.78 8.26
N GLN A 345 -3.38 -3.23 9.04
CA GLN A 345 -3.05 -2.40 10.20
C GLN A 345 -2.34 -3.23 11.28
N LEU A 346 -2.81 -4.44 11.55
CA LEU A 346 -2.17 -5.34 12.49
C LEU A 346 -0.77 -5.72 12.01
N PHE A 347 -0.61 -6.05 10.73
CA PHE A 347 0.69 -6.34 10.13
C PHE A 347 1.69 -5.19 10.35
N HIS A 348 1.28 -3.93 10.15
CA HIS A 348 2.12 -2.77 10.45
C HIS A 348 2.60 -2.74 11.92
N ILE A 349 1.70 -3.04 12.85
CA ILE A 349 2.06 -3.12 14.28
C ILE A 349 3.09 -4.23 14.52
N PHE A 350 2.92 -5.39 13.88
CA PHE A 350 3.89 -6.50 13.96
C PHE A 350 5.25 -6.13 13.37
N VAL A 351 5.31 -5.35 12.29
CA VAL A 351 6.58 -4.85 11.72
C VAL A 351 7.31 -3.96 12.72
N VAL A 352 6.63 -2.98 13.32
CA VAL A 352 7.22 -2.08 14.32
C VAL A 352 7.67 -2.84 15.57
N ALA A 353 6.82 -3.73 16.09
CA ALA A 353 7.14 -4.57 17.24
C ALA A 353 8.32 -5.51 16.94
N GLY A 354 8.32 -6.17 15.77
CA GLY A 354 9.39 -7.04 15.32
C GLY A 354 10.72 -6.31 15.17
N ALA A 355 10.72 -5.13 14.55
CA ALA A 355 11.93 -4.31 14.46
C ALA A 355 12.47 -3.90 15.84
N PHE A 356 11.59 -3.61 16.80
CA PHE A 356 12.01 -3.22 18.15
C PHE A 356 12.54 -4.41 18.95
N VAL A 357 11.85 -5.55 18.89
CA VAL A 357 12.34 -6.81 19.48
C VAL A 357 13.68 -7.18 18.86
N HIS A 358 13.84 -7.03 17.55
CA HIS A 358 15.11 -7.26 16.87
C HIS A 358 16.22 -6.36 17.43
N PHE A 359 15.97 -5.05 17.49
CA PHE A 359 16.90 -4.07 18.06
C PHE A 359 17.32 -4.42 19.49
N HIS A 360 16.37 -4.84 20.32
CA HIS A 360 16.65 -5.28 21.69
C HIS A 360 17.59 -6.49 21.73
N GLY A 361 17.35 -7.51 20.89
CA GLY A 361 18.23 -8.68 20.81
C GLY A 361 19.65 -8.35 20.38
N VAL A 362 19.82 -7.52 19.33
CA VAL A 362 21.16 -7.13 18.87
C VAL A 362 21.86 -6.18 19.85
N SER A 363 21.11 -5.37 20.60
CA SER A 363 21.67 -4.54 21.68
C SER A 363 22.19 -5.39 22.84
N ASN A 364 21.48 -6.46 23.19
CA ASN A 364 21.96 -7.42 24.21
C ASN A 364 23.20 -8.18 23.73
N LEU A 365 23.29 -8.52 22.44
CA LEU A 365 24.50 -9.12 21.86
C LEU A 365 25.70 -8.17 21.90
N GLN A 366 25.46 -6.89 21.64
CA GLN A 366 26.47 -5.83 21.78
C GLN A 366 26.96 -5.71 23.23
N GLU A 367 26.04 -5.69 24.20
CA GLU A 367 26.39 -5.62 25.62
C GLU A 367 27.15 -6.87 26.08
N PHE A 368 26.70 -8.06 25.68
CA PHE A 368 27.42 -9.30 25.93
C PHE A 368 28.85 -9.24 25.37
N ARG A 369 29.01 -8.80 24.12
CA ARG A 369 30.33 -8.62 23.50
C ARG A 369 31.18 -7.61 24.26
N PHE A 370 30.60 -6.53 24.77
CA PHE A 370 31.31 -5.57 25.60
C PHE A 370 31.83 -6.20 26.90
N THR A 371 31.05 -7.08 27.54
CA THR A 371 31.47 -7.76 28.79
C THR A 371 32.61 -8.77 28.58
N VAL A 372 32.61 -9.50 27.46
CA VAL A 372 33.63 -10.53 27.14
C VAL A 372 34.85 -9.91 26.46
N GLY A 373 34.70 -8.75 25.84
CA GLY A 373 35.76 -8.06 25.09
C GLY A 373 35.90 -8.54 23.63
N GLY A 374 36.83 -7.90 22.93
CA GLY A 374 37.09 -8.14 21.50
C GLY A 374 38.04 -9.30 21.20
N GLY A 375 38.64 -9.90 22.21
CA GLY A 375 39.54 -11.04 22.04
C GLY A 375 38.76 -12.30 21.64
N CYS A 376 39.29 -13.03 20.66
CA CYS A 376 38.85 -14.37 20.31
C CYS A 376 40.01 -15.32 20.64
N SER A 377 40.06 -15.83 21.87
CA SER A 377 41.08 -16.82 22.26
C SER A 377 40.70 -18.21 21.71
N GLU A 378 41.67 -18.90 21.12
CA GLU A 378 41.48 -20.21 20.45
C GLU A 378 41.11 -21.38 21.39
N ASN A 379 41.03 -21.17 22.72
CA ASN A 379 40.91 -22.26 23.71
C ASN A 379 39.51 -22.47 24.32
N GLU A 380 38.43 -21.93 23.75
CA GLU A 380 37.06 -22.29 24.16
C GLU A 380 36.44 -23.40 23.29
N MET A 381 37.22 -24.00 22.38
CA MET A 381 36.81 -25.08 21.47
C MET A 381 37.57 -26.39 21.72
N GLU A 382 37.93 -26.70 22.97
CA GLU A 382 38.35 -28.05 23.39
C GLU A 382 37.39 -28.67 24.39
#